data_AF-A0A1W9H010-F1
#
_entry.id   AF-A0A1W9H010-F1
#
_cell.length_a   1.000
_cell.length_b   1.000
_cell.length_c   1.000
_cell.angle_alpha   90.00
_cell.angle_beta   90.00
_cell.angle_gamma   90.00
#
_symmetry.space_group_name_H-M   'P 1'
#
loop_
_entity.id
_entity.type
_entity.pdbx_description
1 polymer ?
#
loop_
_entity_poly.entity_id
_entity_poly.type
_entity_poly.pdbx_seq_one_letter_code
_entity_poly.pdbx_strand_id
1 'polypeptide(L)' 'MYSPKIRDDLIPRIYRVAKGARVPMTRWVNQVLERALADHGSPEDVMNDQQTSTIEQGGGL' A
#
# COMPACT_ATOMS: atom_id res chain seq x y z
N MET A 1 6.70 -7.21 13.87
CA MET A 1 6.31 -6.78 12.50
C MET A 1 6.75 -5.34 12.30
N TYR A 2 7.39 -5.04 11.17
CA TYR A 2 7.65 -3.65 10.78
C TYR A 2 6.31 -2.99 10.44
N SER A 3 5.97 -1.92 11.15
CA SER A 3 4.78 -1.13 10.84
C SER A 3 5.17 0.00 9.88
N PRO A 4 4.50 0.17 8.73
CA PRO A 4 4.76 1.30 7.87
C PRO A 4 4.46 2.60 8.62
N LYS A 5 5.40 3.55 8.55
CA LYS A 5 5.21 4.87 9.16
C LYS A 5 4.35 5.74 8.26
N ILE A 6 3.26 6.26 8.81
CA ILE A 6 2.47 7.31 8.17
C ILE A 6 3.30 8.60 8.20
N ARG A 7 3.29 9.36 7.11
CA ARG A 7 3.95 10.66 7.02
C ARG A 7 3.31 11.66 7.99
N ASP A 8 4.10 12.34 8.80
CA ASP A 8 3.62 13.14 9.95
C ASP A 8 2.68 14.29 9.55
N ASP A 9 2.91 14.91 8.40
CA ASP A 9 2.06 15.99 7.84
C ASP A 9 0.64 15.51 7.49
N LEU A 10 0.47 14.21 7.27
CA LEU A 10 -0.83 13.62 6.96
C LEU A 10 -1.66 13.34 8.22
N ILE A 11 -1.02 13.14 9.38
CA ILE A 11 -1.71 12.77 10.63
C ILE A 11 -2.82 13.77 11.00
N PRO A 12 -2.61 15.11 10.98
CA PRO A 12 -3.66 16.06 11.30
C PRO A 12 -4.82 16.06 10.29
N ARG A 13 -4.57 15.70 9.03
CA ARG A 13 -5.61 15.61 8.00
C ARG A 13 -6.45 14.35 8.20
N ILE A 14 -5.80 13.21 8.39
CA ILE A 14 -6.46 11.91 8.64
C ILE A 14 -7.32 12.00 9.90
N TYR A 15 -6.77 12.57 10.99
CA TYR A 15 -7.49 12.73 12.25
C TYR A 15 -8.78 13.56 12.08
N ARG A 16 -8.70 14.69 11.34
CA ARG A 16 -9.88 15.54 11.09
C ARG A 16 -10.98 14.80 10.35
N VAL A 17 -10.63 14.01 9.34
CA VAL A 17 -11.61 13.24 8.56
C VAL A 17 -12.22 12.13 9.40
N ALA A 18 -11.41 11.36 10.13
CA ALA A 18 -11.89 10.29 11.01
C ALA A 18 -12.81 10.83 12.12
N LYS A 19 -12.46 11.99 12.70
CA LYS A 19 -13.29 12.68 13.69
C LYS A 19 -14.64 13.10 13.11
N GLY A 20 -14.65 13.64 11.89
CA GLY A 20 -15.89 13.97 11.16
C GLY A 20 -16.79 12.75 10.93
N ALA A 21 -16.19 11.60 10.65
CA ALA A 21 -16.87 10.32 10.48
C ALA A 21 -17.24 9.62 11.81
N ARG A 22 -16.89 10.19 12.97
CA ARG A 22 -17.12 9.62 14.31
C ARG A 22 -16.56 8.20 14.49
N VAL A 23 -15.41 7.92 13.88
CA VAL A 23 -14.71 6.64 14.02
C VAL A 23 -13.27 6.85 14.51
N PRO A 24 -12.68 5.87 15.23
CA PRO A 24 -11.25 5.92 15.56
C PRO A 24 -10.40 6.07 14.29
N MET A 25 -9.38 6.92 14.35
CA MET A 25 -8.49 7.19 13.21
C MET A 25 -7.91 5.92 12.59
N THR A 26 -7.50 4.96 13.42
CA THR A 26 -6.95 3.67 12.96
C THR A 26 -7.98 2.85 12.18
N ARG A 27 -9.23 2.78 12.65
CA ARG A 27 -10.31 2.10 11.92
C ARG A 27 -10.61 2.78 10.59
N TRP A 28 -10.59 4.11 10.57
CA TRP A 28 -10.76 4.88 9.34
C TRP A 28 -9.67 4.58 8.32
N VAL A 29 -8.40 4.59 8.76
CA VAL A 29 -7.25 4.26 7.90
C VAL A 29 -7.37 2.83 7.36
N ASN A 30 -7.73 1.86 8.20
CA ASN A 30 -7.90 0.47 7.77
C ASN A 30 -8.96 0.35 6.66
N GLN A 31 -10.11 1.02 6.81
CA GLN A 31 -11.17 1.00 5.77
C GLN A 31 -10.70 1.61 4.45
N VAL A 32 -9.91 2.69 4.51
CA VAL A 32 -9.34 3.30 3.30
C VAL A 32 -8.36 2.35 2.62
N LEU A 33 -7.51 1.68 3.39
CA LEU A 33 -6.55 0.69 2.86
C LEU A 33 -7.27 -0.53 2.30
N GLU A 34 -8.24 -1.10 3.01
CA GLU A 34 -9.07 -2.22 2.54
C GLU A 34 -9.73 -1.90 1.20
N ARG A 35 -10.31 -0.70 1.07
CA ARG A 35 -10.93 -0.25 -0.18
C ARG A 35 -9.91 -0.05 -1.29
N ALA A 36 -8.78 0.57 -1.00
CA ALA A 36 -7.73 0.80 -2.00
C ALA A 36 -7.13 -0.53 -2.48
N LEU A 37 -6.96 -1.50 -1.58
CA LEU A 37 -6.39 -2.81 -1.90
C LEU A 37 -7.38 -3.77 -2.56
N ALA A 38 -8.69 -3.57 -2.38
CA ALA A 38 -9.71 -4.37 -3.07
C ALA A 38 -9.57 -4.30 -4.60
N ASP A 39 -9.04 -3.20 -5.13
CA ASP A 39 -8.82 -3.00 -6.57
C ASP A 39 -7.49 -3.64 -7.06
N HIS A 40 -6.62 -4.09 -6.15
CA HIS A 40 -5.26 -4.53 -6.46
C HIS A 40 -5.01 -6.05 -6.32
N GLY A 41 -6.05 -6.85 -6.07
CA GLY A 41 -5.89 -8.30 -5.92
C GLY A 41 -5.13 -8.70 -4.65
N SER A 42 -5.01 -10.00 -4.39
CA SER A 42 -4.34 -10.49 -3.19
C SER A 42 -2.85 -10.14 -3.24
N PRO A 43 -2.16 -9.88 -2.11
CA PRO A 43 -0.70 -9.72 -2.10
C PRO A 43 0.09 -10.91 -2.69
N GLU A 44 -0.57 -12.05 -2.91
CA GLU A 44 -0.02 -13.20 -3.64
C GLU A 44 0.22 -12.90 -5.14
N ASP A 45 -0.48 -11.91 -5.72
CA ASP A 45 -0.35 -11.51 -7.12
C ASP A 45 0.83 -10.55 -7.37
N VAL A 46 1.27 -9.81 -6.35
CA VAL A 46 2.29 -8.75 -6.46
C VAL A 46 3.72 -9.33 -6.47
N MET A 47 3.90 -10.58 -6.02
CA MET A 47 5.22 -11.25 -5.98
C MET A 47 5.71 -11.74 -7.36
N ASN A 48 4.88 -11.73 -8.40
CA ASN A 48 5.24 -12.29 -9.70
C ASN A 48 5.86 -11.28 -10.69
N ASP A 49 5.78 -9.97 -10.42
CA ASP A 49 6.21 -8.91 -11.36
C ASP A 49 7.69 -8.49 -11.26
N GLN A 50 8.48 -9.11 -10.37
CA GLN A 50 9.89 -8.73 -10.16
C GLN A 50 10.93 -9.76 -10.64
N GLN A 51 10.55 -10.79 -11.41
CA GLN A 51 11.51 -11.86 -11.81
C GLN A 51 11.57 -12.19 -13.31
N THR A 52 11.23 -11.28 -14.22
CA THR A 52 11.44 -11.49 -15.67
C THR A 52 11.98 -10.25 -16.39
N SER A 53 13.14 -9.73 -15.98
CA SER A 53 13.88 -8.75 -16.80
C SER A 53 15.38 -8.75 -16.50
N THR A 54 16.05 -9.90 -16.62
CA THR A 54 17.50 -9.97 -16.91
C THR A 54 17.83 -11.39 -17.37
N ILE A 55 17.63 -11.73 -18.64
CA ILE A 55 18.55 -12.54 -19.48
C ILE A 55 18.10 -12.31 -20.93
N GLU A 56 18.85 -11.50 -21.67
CA GLU A 56 18.96 -11.36 -23.14
C GLU A 56 19.90 -10.13 -23.31
N GLN A 57 21.08 -10.12 -23.93
CA GLN A 57 21.76 -11.01 -24.87
C GLN A 57 23.27 -10.73 -24.79
N GLY A 58 24.10 -11.73 -25.08
CA GLY A 58 25.55 -11.58 -25.15
C GLY A 58 26.25 -12.80 -25.74
N GLY A 59 25.72 -13.33 -26.84
CA GLY A 59 26.45 -14.25 -27.72
C GLY A 59 27.00 -13.49 -28.92
N GLY A 60 28.31 -13.60 -29.17
CA GLY A 60 28.95 -12.98 -30.33
C GLY A 60 30.45 -13.25 -30.40
N LEU A 61 30.76 -14.43 -30.97
CA LEU A 61 31.99 -14.87 -31.67
C LEU A 61 33.34 -14.77 -30.95
#